data_AF-A0A9E5R6Z1-F1
#
_entry.id   AF-A0A9E5R6Z1-F1
#
_cell.length_a   1.000
_cell.length_b   1.000
_cell.length_c   1.000
_cell.angle_alpha   90.00
_cell.angle_beta   90.00
_cell.angle_gamma   90.00
#
_symmetry.space_group_name_H-M   'P 1'
#
loop_
_entity.id
_entity.type
_entity.pdbx_description
1 polymer ?
#
loop_
_entity_poly.entity_id
_entity_poly.type
_entity_poly.pdbx_seq_one_letter_code
_entity_poly.pdbx_strand_id
1 'polypeptide(L)'
;MDAETHPEGNQSPQLPSVPDDGIHQTEDKPYAQAARGRLAVLPFSLGLIGLGAFLLARPEIEGVNLNAQTLGVLFGAVWVLSTLLRFFATGRRERGLLYLALILLSIGGLFGAAVVSDGALDLTAWWPLLLLSAALSLVVTFILERQHEAGLLTLALFLGVSGGSALLVTQDVLQVDFLERLEDYFPLLIALGGVLLIPLAMRGSAE
;
A
#
# COMPACT_ATOMS: atom_id res chain seq x y z
N MET A 1 52.75 55.14 53.50
CA MET A 1 51.37 54.99 54.03
C MET A 1 50.38 55.11 52.89
N ASP A 2 50.58 54.34 51.81
CA ASP A 2 49.87 53.10 51.51
C ASP A 2 48.38 53.08 51.84
N ALA A 3 47.53 53.09 50.81
CA ALA A 3 46.90 51.86 50.32
C ALA A 3 46.02 52.18 49.10
N GLU A 4 46.47 51.74 47.92
CA GLU A 4 45.63 51.55 46.74
C GLU A 4 44.64 50.41 47.01
N THR A 5 43.35 50.63 46.80
CA THR A 5 42.35 49.57 46.78
C THR A 5 41.85 49.36 45.36
N HIS A 6 42.39 48.32 44.73
CA HIS A 6 41.89 47.76 43.47
C HIS A 6 40.48 47.17 43.66
N PRO A 7 39.60 47.19 42.63
CA PRO A 7 38.37 46.43 42.64
C PRO A 7 38.67 44.98 42.23
N GLU A 8 38.66 44.05 43.18
CA GLU A 8 38.77 42.63 42.85
C GLU A 8 37.48 42.12 42.23
N GLY A 9 37.51 42.06 40.90
CA GLY A 9 36.64 41.17 40.16
C GLY A 9 37.04 39.71 40.40
N ASN A 10 36.02 38.88 40.61
CA ASN A 10 35.91 37.53 40.07
C ASN A 10 37.05 36.54 40.35
N GLN A 11 36.79 35.56 41.22
CA GLN A 11 37.10 34.14 40.96
C GLN A 11 36.45 33.26 42.03
N SER A 12 35.16 32.94 41.82
CA SER A 12 34.62 31.71 42.41
C SER A 12 35.44 30.53 41.86
N PRO A 13 35.77 29.51 42.67
CA PRO A 13 36.52 28.35 42.18
C PRO A 13 35.72 27.70 41.05
N GLN A 14 36.21 27.84 39.81
CA GLN A 14 35.69 27.06 38.70
C GLN A 14 36.04 25.61 39.01
N LEU A 15 35.04 24.85 39.49
CA LEU A 15 35.08 23.41 39.43
C LEU A 15 35.46 23.03 37.99
N PRO A 16 36.37 22.06 37.78
CA PRO A 16 36.63 21.56 36.45
C PRO A 16 35.29 21.17 35.85
N SER A 17 34.94 21.78 34.72
CA SER A 17 33.76 21.41 33.95
C SER A 17 33.92 19.94 33.62
N VAL A 18 33.19 19.09 34.36
CA VAL A 18 32.96 17.71 33.98
C VAL A 18 32.51 17.81 32.52
N PRO A 19 33.23 17.20 31.56
CA PRO A 19 32.72 17.10 30.22
C PRO A 19 31.31 16.55 30.37
N ASP A 20 30.33 17.30 29.88
CA ASP A 20 28.97 16.81 29.73
C ASP A 20 29.10 15.71 28.67
N ASP A 21 29.60 14.55 29.09
CA ASP A 21 29.68 13.32 28.35
C ASP A 21 28.22 13.02 28.08
N GLY A 22 27.79 13.51 26.92
CA GLY A 22 26.42 13.45 26.47
C GLY A 22 25.94 12.06 26.79
N ILE A 23 25.01 11.98 27.73
CA ILE A 23 24.34 10.74 28.06
C ILE A 23 23.91 10.18 26.72
N HIS A 24 24.63 9.16 26.28
CA HIS A 24 24.37 8.46 25.05
C HIS A 24 22.92 7.97 25.20
N GLN A 25 21.97 8.72 24.63
CA GLN A 25 20.60 8.29 24.37
C GLN A 25 20.63 7.29 23.20
N THR A 26 21.49 6.30 23.35
CA THR A 26 21.59 5.05 22.64
C THR A 26 21.34 4.09 23.79
N GLU A 27 20.12 3.63 24.07
CA GLU A 27 19.73 2.28 23.63
C GLU A 27 18.30 1.87 24.07
N ASP A 28 17.33 2.77 24.21
CA ASP A 28 15.92 2.35 24.46
C ASP A 28 15.08 2.16 23.18
N LYS A 29 15.66 2.44 22.01
CA LYS A 29 14.98 2.28 20.71
C LYS A 29 14.91 0.83 20.16
N PRO A 30 15.86 -0.10 20.40
CA PRO A 30 15.80 -1.43 19.79
C PRO A 30 14.70 -2.32 20.39
N TYR A 31 14.40 -2.20 21.69
CA TYR A 31 13.36 -3.00 22.35
C TYR A 31 11.94 -2.62 21.92
N ALA A 32 11.65 -1.31 21.79
CA ALA A 32 10.35 -0.84 21.32
C ALA A 32 10.11 -1.16 19.83
N GLN A 33 11.15 -1.15 19.00
CA GLN A 33 11.06 -1.57 17.60
C GLN A 33 10.91 -3.09 17.45
N ALA A 34 11.63 -3.89 18.25
CA ALA A 34 11.50 -5.34 18.27
C ALA A 34 10.13 -5.81 18.79
N ALA A 35 9.56 -5.15 19.80
CA ALA A 35 8.24 -5.46 20.33
C ALA A 35 7.12 -5.18 19.31
N ARG A 36 7.24 -4.09 18.53
CA ARG A 36 6.28 -3.76 17.45
C ARG A 36 6.39 -4.72 16.27
N GLY A 37 7.59 -5.15 15.91
CA GLY A 37 7.80 -6.20 14.90
C GLY A 37 7.21 -7.56 15.31
N ARG A 38 7.23 -7.89 16.61
CA ARG A 38 6.62 -9.12 17.15
C ARG A 38 5.08 -9.10 17.10
N LEU A 39 4.46 -7.96 17.40
CA LEU A 39 3.00 -7.78 17.26
C LEU A 39 2.54 -7.87 15.79
N ALA A 40 3.39 -7.46 14.85
CA ALA A 40 3.10 -7.53 13.41
C ALA A 40 3.11 -8.98 12.87
N VAL A 41 3.84 -9.92 13.50
CA VAL A 41 3.90 -11.34 13.08
C VAL A 41 2.80 -12.17 13.74
N LEU A 42 2.29 -11.74 14.90
CA LEU A 42 1.25 -12.42 15.68
C LEU A 42 -0.03 -12.79 14.90
N PRO A 43 -0.65 -11.91 14.09
CA PRO A 43 -1.86 -12.29 13.36
C PRO A 43 -1.59 -13.31 12.26
N PHE A 44 -0.41 -13.25 11.64
CA PHE A 44 0.00 -14.22 10.61
C PHE A 44 0.29 -15.59 11.22
N SER A 45 1.01 -15.63 12.34
CA SER A 45 1.26 -16.88 13.06
C SER A 45 -0.02 -17.46 13.65
N LEU A 46 -0.91 -16.67 14.24
CA LEU A 46 -2.22 -17.15 14.69
C LEU A 46 -3.05 -17.69 13.53
N GLY A 47 -3.05 -17.00 12.38
CA GLY A 47 -3.77 -17.46 11.19
C GLY A 47 -3.23 -18.79 10.66
N LEU A 48 -1.91 -18.97 10.62
CA LEU A 48 -1.27 -20.22 10.24
C LEU A 48 -1.48 -21.34 11.27
N ILE A 49 -1.48 -21.01 12.57
CA ILE A 49 -1.77 -21.97 13.63
C ILE A 49 -3.24 -22.39 13.55
N GLY A 50 -4.17 -21.46 13.32
CA GLY A 50 -5.59 -21.74 13.10
C GLY A 50 -5.81 -22.61 11.86
N LEU A 51 -5.08 -22.31 10.76
CA LEU A 51 -5.10 -23.10 9.54
C LEU A 51 -4.55 -24.53 9.79
N GLY A 52 -3.41 -24.64 10.47
CA GLY A 52 -2.80 -25.92 10.83
C GLY A 52 -3.68 -26.73 11.78
N ALA A 53 -4.31 -26.09 12.76
CA ALA A 53 -5.27 -26.71 13.67
C ALA A 53 -6.53 -27.16 12.93
N PHE A 54 -7.03 -26.36 11.99
CA PHE A 54 -8.15 -26.73 11.13
C PHE A 54 -7.82 -27.95 10.26
N LEU A 55 -6.60 -28.04 9.74
CA LEU A 55 -6.14 -29.21 8.99
C LEU A 55 -5.95 -30.45 9.88
N LEU A 56 -5.47 -30.28 11.11
CA LEU A 56 -5.29 -31.38 12.07
C LEU A 56 -6.61 -31.90 12.66
N ALA A 57 -7.57 -31.00 12.89
CA ALA A 57 -8.85 -31.32 13.53
C ALA A 57 -9.86 -31.99 12.59
N ARG A 58 -9.51 -32.27 11.33
CA ARG A 58 -10.40 -32.95 10.39
C ARG A 58 -10.09 -34.44 10.26
N PRO A 59 -10.91 -35.31 10.87
CA PRO A 59 -11.29 -36.58 10.26
C PRO A 59 -12.37 -36.28 9.22
N GLU A 60 -12.08 -36.51 7.93
CA GLU A 60 -13.05 -36.71 6.84
C GLU A 60 -14.39 -35.93 6.95
N ILE A 61 -14.34 -34.61 6.82
CA ILE A 61 -15.57 -33.86 6.59
C ILE A 61 -15.88 -33.95 5.10
N GLU A 62 -16.83 -34.81 4.75
CA GLU A 62 -17.39 -34.94 3.41
C GLU A 62 -17.75 -33.57 2.83
N GLY A 63 -17.26 -33.28 1.62
CA GLY A 63 -17.61 -32.08 0.86
C GLY A 63 -16.55 -30.97 0.80
N VAL A 64 -15.44 -31.05 1.56
CA VAL A 64 -14.33 -30.10 1.41
C VAL A 64 -13.16 -30.77 0.70
N ASN A 65 -13.09 -30.58 -0.62
CA ASN A 65 -11.91 -30.95 -1.41
C ASN A 65 -10.74 -30.04 -1.04
N LEU A 66 -9.84 -30.55 -0.19
CA LEU A 66 -8.56 -29.93 0.13
C LEU A 66 -7.58 -30.12 -1.04
N ASN A 67 -7.88 -29.48 -2.16
CA ASN A 67 -6.96 -29.37 -3.28
C ASN A 67 -5.91 -28.28 -2.97
N ALA A 68 -4.77 -28.29 -3.66
CA ALA A 68 -3.72 -27.27 -3.54
C ALA A 68 -4.28 -25.84 -3.74
N GLN A 69 -5.32 -25.71 -4.55
CA GLN A 69 -6.06 -24.46 -4.76
C GLN A 69 -6.74 -23.96 -3.48
N THR A 70 -7.48 -24.81 -2.76
CA THR A 70 -8.17 -24.47 -1.51
C THR A 70 -7.18 -24.03 -0.43
N LEU A 71 -6.04 -24.71 -0.33
CA LEU A 71 -4.95 -24.33 0.57
C LEU A 71 -4.32 -22.99 0.19
N GLY A 72 -4.12 -22.74 -1.10
CA GLY A 72 -3.63 -21.46 -1.61
C GLY A 72 -4.56 -20.30 -1.29
N VAL A 73 -5.87 -20.48 -1.45
CA VAL A 73 -6.89 -19.46 -1.10
C VAL A 73 -6.88 -19.16 0.39
N LEU A 74 -6.87 -20.21 1.24
CA LEU A 74 -6.81 -20.05 2.70
C LEU A 74 -5.54 -19.34 3.15
N PHE A 75 -4.38 -19.72 2.59
CA PHE A 75 -3.10 -19.06 2.87
C PHE A 75 -3.13 -17.58 2.43
N GLY A 76 -3.63 -17.31 1.22
CA GLY A 76 -3.79 -15.96 0.70
C GLY A 76 -4.70 -15.09 1.58
N ALA A 77 -5.83 -15.63 2.02
CA ALA A 77 -6.75 -14.94 2.93
C ALA A 77 -6.09 -14.61 4.27
N VAL A 78 -5.38 -15.57 4.87
CA VAL A 78 -4.62 -15.35 6.12
C VAL A 78 -3.55 -14.29 5.91
N TRP A 79 -2.85 -14.31 4.78
CA TRP A 79 -1.81 -13.33 4.48
C TRP A 79 -2.36 -11.92 4.27
N VAL A 80 -3.43 -11.76 3.47
CA VAL A 80 -4.11 -10.47 3.27
C VAL A 80 -4.64 -9.91 4.60
N LEU A 81 -5.30 -10.74 5.40
CA LEU A 81 -5.80 -10.35 6.72
C LEU A 81 -4.67 -9.91 7.65
N SER A 82 -3.55 -10.62 7.62
CA SER A 82 -2.36 -10.28 8.40
C SER A 82 -1.74 -8.95 7.97
N THR A 83 -1.70 -8.68 6.67
CA THR A 83 -1.18 -7.42 6.14
C THR A 83 -2.11 -6.25 6.49
N LEU A 84 -3.44 -6.44 6.44
CA LEU A 84 -4.41 -5.44 6.92
C LEU A 84 -4.23 -5.17 8.42
N LEU A 85 -4.13 -6.23 9.23
CA LEU A 85 -3.90 -6.10 10.67
C LEU A 85 -2.56 -5.41 10.97
N ARG A 86 -1.51 -5.66 10.19
CA ARG A 86 -0.23 -4.95 10.27
C ARG A 86 -0.36 -3.46 9.99
N PHE A 87 -1.12 -3.08 8.97
CA PHE A 87 -1.41 -1.67 8.71
C PHE A 87 -2.10 -1.01 9.91
N PHE A 88 -3.12 -1.65 10.48
CA PHE A 88 -3.82 -1.13 11.66
C PHE A 88 -2.95 -1.11 12.93
N ALA A 89 -2.09 -2.11 13.14
CA ALA A 89 -1.27 -2.25 14.34
C ALA A 89 0.00 -1.38 14.32
N THR A 90 0.64 -1.24 13.16
CA THR A 90 1.91 -0.50 12.99
C THR A 90 1.64 0.96 12.64
N GLY A 91 0.41 1.27 12.19
CA GLY A 91 -0.02 2.59 11.79
C GLY A 91 0.80 3.13 10.61
N ARG A 92 0.95 4.46 10.62
CA ARG A 92 1.46 5.40 9.58
C ARG A 92 2.70 5.01 8.74
N ARG A 93 3.42 3.92 9.05
CA ARG A 93 4.75 3.61 8.49
C ARG A 93 4.76 2.57 7.37
N GLU A 94 3.65 1.89 7.11
CA GLU A 94 3.54 0.81 6.14
C GLU A 94 2.56 1.16 4.98
N ARG A 95 2.75 2.33 4.37
CA ARG A 95 1.88 2.92 3.31
C ARG A 95 1.58 1.95 2.17
N GLY A 96 2.62 1.27 1.66
CA GLY A 96 2.49 0.32 0.56
C GLY A 96 1.76 -0.98 0.93
N LEU A 97 1.69 -1.33 2.22
CA LEU A 97 1.08 -2.60 2.64
C LEU A 97 -0.45 -2.56 2.65
N LEU A 98 -1.07 -1.40 2.94
CA LEU A 98 -2.52 -1.24 2.77
C LEU A 98 -2.91 -1.40 1.30
N TYR A 99 -2.26 -0.63 0.41
CA TYR A 99 -2.54 -0.70 -1.02
C TYR A 99 -2.33 -2.12 -1.55
N LEU A 100 -1.21 -2.76 -1.20
CA LEU A 100 -0.93 -4.14 -1.57
C LEU A 100 -2.02 -5.08 -1.06
N ALA A 101 -2.42 -4.98 0.21
CA ALA A 101 -3.46 -5.81 0.79
C ALA A 101 -4.82 -5.63 0.08
N LEU A 102 -5.20 -4.39 -0.23
CA LEU A 102 -6.45 -4.11 -0.95
C LEU A 102 -6.41 -4.66 -2.38
N ILE A 103 -5.29 -4.53 -3.09
CA ILE A 103 -5.14 -5.13 -4.42
C ILE A 103 -5.23 -6.66 -4.36
N LEU A 104 -4.53 -7.29 -3.42
CA LEU A 104 -4.57 -8.74 -3.28
C LEU A 104 -5.95 -9.24 -2.87
N LEU A 105 -6.64 -8.49 -2.02
CA LEU A 105 -8.03 -8.76 -1.67
C LEU A 105 -8.92 -8.66 -2.92
N SER A 106 -8.69 -7.68 -3.79
CA SER A 106 -9.45 -7.49 -5.03
C SER A 106 -9.19 -8.62 -6.02
N ILE A 107 -7.93 -9.00 -6.23
CA ILE A 107 -7.53 -10.13 -7.07
C ILE A 107 -8.14 -11.42 -6.51
N GLY A 108 -7.96 -11.69 -5.23
CA GLY A 108 -8.50 -12.87 -4.55
C GLY A 108 -10.03 -12.91 -4.59
N GLY A 109 -10.69 -11.76 -4.44
CA GLY A 109 -12.13 -11.63 -4.57
C GLY A 109 -12.64 -11.93 -5.98
N LEU A 110 -11.96 -11.44 -7.01
CA LEU A 110 -12.32 -11.70 -8.41
C LEU A 110 -12.13 -13.18 -8.77
N PHE A 111 -10.98 -13.76 -8.42
CA PHE A 111 -10.74 -15.20 -8.63
C PHE A 111 -11.69 -16.07 -7.80
N GLY A 112 -11.95 -15.69 -6.55
CA GLY A 112 -12.90 -16.39 -5.68
C GLY A 112 -14.31 -16.36 -6.25
N ALA A 113 -14.76 -15.21 -6.75
CA ALA A 113 -16.05 -15.07 -7.43
C ALA A 113 -16.13 -15.94 -8.70
N ALA A 114 -15.06 -15.98 -9.50
CA ALA A 114 -14.99 -16.83 -10.69
C ALA A 114 -15.15 -18.32 -10.35
N VAL A 115 -14.48 -18.79 -9.28
CA VAL A 115 -14.60 -20.17 -8.79
C VAL A 115 -15.99 -20.47 -8.25
N VAL A 116 -16.57 -19.58 -7.44
CA VAL A 116 -17.92 -19.77 -6.84
C VAL A 116 -19.01 -19.76 -7.92
N SER A 117 -18.79 -19.04 -9.02
CA SER A 117 -19.73 -18.97 -10.13
C SER A 117 -19.68 -20.15 -11.10
N ASP A 118 -18.92 -21.22 -10.79
CA ASP A 118 -18.67 -22.35 -11.69
C ASP A 118 -18.17 -21.91 -13.09
N GLY A 119 -17.36 -20.84 -13.12
CA GLY A 119 -16.79 -20.31 -14.36
C GLY A 119 -17.75 -19.45 -15.20
N ALA A 120 -18.95 -19.12 -14.70
CA ALA A 120 -19.85 -18.17 -15.37
C ALA A 120 -19.24 -16.75 -15.46
N LEU A 121 -18.34 -16.40 -14.53
CA LEU A 121 -17.52 -15.19 -14.59
C LEU A 121 -16.29 -15.42 -15.46
N ASP A 122 -16.34 -14.91 -16.69
CA ASP A 122 -15.20 -14.91 -17.61
C ASP A 122 -14.15 -13.86 -17.19
N LEU A 123 -13.00 -14.32 -16.70
CA LEU A 123 -11.90 -13.44 -16.29
C LEU A 123 -11.41 -12.52 -17.43
N THR A 124 -11.61 -12.90 -18.70
CA THR A 124 -11.25 -12.07 -19.85
C THR A 124 -12.19 -10.89 -20.09
N ALA A 125 -13.44 -10.96 -19.61
CA ALA A 125 -14.39 -9.84 -19.67
C ALA A 125 -14.29 -8.92 -18.44
N TRP A 126 -13.89 -9.48 -17.29
CA TRP A 126 -13.96 -8.83 -15.98
C TRP A 126 -12.62 -8.34 -15.42
N TRP A 127 -11.49 -8.58 -16.12
CA TRP A 127 -10.19 -8.01 -15.74
C TRP A 127 -10.17 -6.48 -15.56
N PRO A 128 -10.99 -5.65 -16.25
CA PRO A 128 -10.99 -4.20 -16.02
C PRO A 128 -11.41 -3.81 -14.59
N LEU A 129 -12.13 -4.69 -13.90
CA LEU A 129 -12.44 -4.50 -12.47
C LEU A 129 -11.18 -4.42 -11.62
N LEU A 130 -10.07 -5.07 -12.01
CA LEU A 130 -8.80 -4.98 -11.29
C LEU A 130 -8.19 -3.57 -11.37
N LEU A 131 -8.35 -2.89 -12.50
CA LEU A 131 -7.90 -1.51 -12.66
C LEU A 131 -8.77 -0.56 -11.82
N LEU A 132 -10.09 -0.78 -11.83
CA LEU A 132 -11.02 0.00 -10.99
C LEU A 132 -10.79 -0.25 -9.50
N SER A 133 -10.53 -1.48 -9.10
CA SER A 133 -10.22 -1.81 -7.71
C SER A 133 -8.86 -1.24 -7.28
N ALA A 134 -7.87 -1.21 -8.19
CA ALA A 134 -6.60 -0.52 -7.95
C ALA A 134 -6.80 1.00 -7.78
N ALA A 135 -7.61 1.63 -8.63
CA ALA A 135 -7.98 3.04 -8.50
C ALA A 135 -8.66 3.31 -7.15
N LEU A 136 -9.65 2.49 -6.77
CA LEU A 136 -10.33 2.60 -5.49
C LEU A 136 -9.36 2.39 -4.32
N SER A 137 -8.44 1.44 -4.43
CA SER A 137 -7.43 1.18 -3.42
C SER A 137 -6.51 2.38 -3.22
N LEU A 138 -6.11 3.06 -4.30
CA LEU A 138 -5.34 4.31 -4.23
C LEU A 138 -6.14 5.44 -3.56
N VAL A 139 -7.43 5.60 -3.90
CA VAL A 139 -8.31 6.60 -3.27
C VAL A 139 -8.48 6.32 -1.79
N VAL A 140 -8.75 5.07 -1.40
CA VAL A 140 -8.86 4.66 0.00
C VAL A 140 -7.54 4.91 0.74
N THR A 141 -6.41 4.57 0.14
CA THR A 141 -5.09 4.85 0.69
C THR A 141 -4.88 6.36 0.88
N PHE A 142 -5.25 7.18 -0.10
CA PHE A 142 -5.15 8.63 -0.06
C PHE A 142 -6.02 9.26 1.05
N ILE A 143 -7.28 8.82 1.19
CA ILE A 143 -8.21 9.35 2.23
C ILE A 143 -7.71 9.02 3.63
N LEU A 144 -7.15 7.83 3.82
CA LEU A 144 -6.61 7.39 5.11
C LEU A 144 -5.23 7.99 5.42
N GLU A 145 -4.57 8.59 4.42
CA GLU A 145 -3.30 9.27 4.58
C GLU A 145 -3.45 10.74 4.98
N ARG A 146 -2.51 11.22 5.80
CA ARG A 146 -2.49 12.63 6.27
C ARG A 146 -1.68 13.54 5.34
N GLN A 147 -0.72 12.98 4.61
CA GLN A 147 0.05 13.67 3.58
C GLN A 147 -0.61 13.37 2.25
N HIS A 148 -1.50 14.27 1.83
CA HIS A 148 -2.26 14.16 0.60
C HIS A 148 -1.34 14.44 -0.59
N GLU A 149 -0.56 13.46 -1.01
CA GLU A 149 0.24 13.55 -2.23
C GLU A 149 -0.69 13.52 -3.45
N ALA A 150 -0.78 14.65 -4.16
CA ALA A 150 -1.67 14.79 -5.32
C ALA A 150 -1.39 13.76 -6.43
N GLY A 151 -0.15 13.26 -6.53
CA GLY A 151 0.23 12.24 -7.51
C GLY A 151 -0.55 10.94 -7.39
N LEU A 152 -0.92 10.51 -6.18
CA LEU A 152 -1.73 9.31 -5.94
C LEU A 152 -3.13 9.45 -6.51
N LEU A 153 -3.73 10.63 -6.35
CA LEU A 153 -5.08 10.92 -6.83
C LEU A 153 -5.11 11.02 -8.36
N THR A 154 -4.07 11.61 -8.95
CA THR A 154 -3.90 11.63 -10.42
C THR A 154 -3.74 10.22 -10.97
N LEU A 155 -2.92 9.37 -10.33
CA LEU A 155 -2.76 7.98 -10.74
C LEU A 155 -4.07 7.19 -10.60
N ALA A 156 -4.80 7.39 -9.51
CA ALA A 156 -6.11 6.78 -9.29
C ALA A 156 -7.11 7.22 -10.36
N LEU A 157 -7.09 8.48 -10.77
CA LEU A 157 -7.93 8.99 -11.86
C LEU A 157 -7.57 8.31 -13.19
N PHE A 158 -6.28 8.21 -13.54
CA PHE A 158 -5.86 7.53 -14.76
C PHE A 158 -6.26 6.05 -14.78
N LEU A 159 -6.06 5.34 -13.67
CA LEU A 159 -6.50 3.94 -13.51
C LEU A 159 -8.01 3.81 -13.60
N GLY A 160 -8.75 4.75 -12.98
CA GLY A 160 -10.22 4.76 -13.00
C GLY A 160 -10.78 5.00 -14.40
N VAL A 161 -10.24 5.98 -15.12
CA VAL A 161 -10.64 6.28 -16.51
C VAL A 161 -10.26 5.13 -17.44
N SER A 162 -9.04 4.59 -17.31
CA SER A 162 -8.57 3.46 -18.11
C SER A 162 -9.41 2.20 -17.85
N GLY A 163 -9.60 1.83 -16.58
CA GLY A 163 -10.39 0.68 -16.17
C GLY A 163 -11.86 0.80 -16.54
N GLY A 164 -12.45 1.99 -16.36
CA GLY A 164 -13.84 2.26 -16.76
C GLY A 164 -14.02 2.19 -18.27
N SER A 165 -13.10 2.77 -19.05
CA SER A 165 -13.14 2.70 -20.51
C SER A 165 -12.98 1.26 -21.00
N ALA A 166 -12.01 0.52 -20.45
CA ALA A 166 -11.82 -0.89 -20.77
C ALA A 166 -13.05 -1.72 -20.43
N LEU A 167 -13.73 -1.45 -19.31
CA LEU A 167 -14.96 -2.14 -18.91
C LEU A 167 -16.11 -1.86 -19.88
N LEU A 168 -16.27 -0.61 -20.32
CA LEU A 168 -17.30 -0.25 -21.31
C LEU A 168 -17.06 -0.95 -22.66
N VAL A 169 -15.81 -1.13 -23.04
CA VAL A 169 -15.43 -1.86 -24.25
C VAL A 169 -15.67 -3.36 -24.08
N THR A 170 -15.24 -3.97 -22.97
CA THR A 170 -15.40 -5.43 -22.76
C THR A 170 -16.84 -5.87 -22.53
N GLN A 171 -17.72 -4.96 -22.11
CA GLN A 171 -19.15 -5.23 -21.90
C GLN A 171 -20.01 -4.88 -23.12
N ASP A 172 -19.41 -4.60 -24.29
CA ASP A 172 -20.09 -4.18 -25.53
C ASP A 172 -21.07 -3.01 -25.34
N VAL A 173 -20.81 -2.16 -24.33
CA VAL A 173 -21.64 -0.96 -24.06
C VAL A 173 -21.34 0.13 -25.09
N LEU A 174 -20.10 0.18 -25.59
CA LEU A 174 -19.69 1.06 -26.67
C LEU A 174 -20.01 0.42 -28.02
N GLN A 175 -20.79 1.12 -28.85
CA GLN A 175 -21.09 0.70 -30.21
C GLN A 175 -19.81 0.60 -31.04
N VAL A 176 -19.70 -0.43 -31.86
CA VAL A 176 -18.55 -0.69 -32.75
C VAL A 176 -18.22 0.54 -33.61
N ASP A 177 -19.25 1.23 -34.12
CA ASP A 177 -19.11 2.48 -34.90
C ASP A 177 -18.36 3.60 -34.16
N PHE A 178 -18.45 3.65 -32.83
CA PHE A 178 -17.71 4.63 -32.02
C PHE A 178 -16.24 4.24 -31.90
N LEU A 179 -15.96 2.94 -31.76
CA LEU A 179 -14.60 2.41 -31.64
C LEU A 179 -13.81 2.58 -32.94
N GLU A 180 -14.45 2.30 -34.09
CA GLU A 180 -13.87 2.52 -35.42
C GLU A 180 -13.55 4.00 -35.65
N ARG A 181 -14.46 4.91 -35.28
CA ARG A 181 -14.19 6.35 -35.36
C ARG A 181 -13.06 6.77 -34.43
N LEU A 182 -12.99 6.22 -33.22
CA LEU A 182 -11.93 6.54 -32.28
C LEU A 182 -10.56 6.09 -32.82
N GLU A 183 -10.51 4.93 -33.49
CA GLU A 183 -9.32 4.41 -34.16
C GLU A 183 -8.80 5.37 -35.23
N ASP A 184 -9.69 5.93 -36.06
CA ASP A 184 -9.32 6.93 -37.08
C ASP A 184 -8.67 8.19 -36.48
N TYR A 185 -9.10 8.61 -35.28
CA TYR A 185 -8.56 9.79 -34.58
C TYR A 185 -7.44 9.46 -33.59
N PHE A 186 -7.11 8.19 -33.37
CA PHE A 186 -6.11 7.75 -32.41
C PHE A 186 -4.71 8.35 -32.66
N PRO A 187 -4.20 8.43 -33.91
CA PRO A 187 -2.92 9.07 -34.18
C PRO A 187 -2.90 10.54 -33.78
N LEU A 188 -4.04 11.23 -33.94
CA LEU A 188 -4.19 12.64 -33.63
C LEU A 188 -4.24 12.89 -32.11
N LEU A 189 -4.87 11.97 -31.36
CA LEU A 189 -4.86 11.97 -29.89
C LEU A 189 -3.45 11.74 -29.34
N ILE A 190 -2.68 10.82 -29.91
CA ILE A 190 -1.27 10.60 -29.53
C ILE A 190 -0.44 11.84 -29.82
N ALA A 191 -0.59 12.43 -31.01
CA ALA A 191 0.14 13.64 -31.38
C ALA A 191 -0.17 14.80 -30.43
N LEU A 192 -1.46 15.01 -30.11
CA LEU A 192 -1.91 16.02 -29.15
C LEU A 192 -1.32 15.76 -27.75
N GLY A 193 -1.36 14.51 -27.29
CA GLY A 193 -0.77 14.09 -26.02
C GLY A 193 0.73 14.36 -25.97
N GLY A 194 1.46 14.03 -27.04
CA GLY A 194 2.88 14.35 -27.19
C GLY A 194 3.15 15.84 -27.09
N VAL A 195 2.41 16.68 -27.82
CA VAL A 195 2.54 18.15 -27.79
C VAL A 195 2.24 18.72 -26.40
N LEU A 196 1.24 18.20 -25.69
CA LEU A 196 0.91 18.60 -24.32
C LEU A 196 1.97 18.17 -23.29
N LEU A 197 2.60 17.01 -23.49
CA LEU A 197 3.60 16.46 -22.57
C LEU A 197 4.99 17.08 -22.74
N ILE A 198 5.36 17.55 -23.94
CA ILE A 198 6.65 18.22 -24.20
C ILE A 198 6.93 19.38 -23.22
N PRO A 199 6.06 20.39 -23.05
CA PRO A 199 6.33 21.49 -22.13
C PRO A 199 6.35 21.05 -20.66
N LEU A 200 5.62 19.98 -20.31
CA LEU A 200 5.64 19.41 -18.96
C LEU A 200 6.96 18.71 -18.67
N ALA A 201 7.48 17.94 -19.63
CA ALA A 201 8.77 17.25 -19.53
C ALA A 201 9.94 18.24 -19.45
N MET A 202 9.90 19.33 -20.20
CA MET A 202 10.95 20.36 -20.18
C MET A 202 11.06 21.10 -18.84
N ARG A 203 9.97 21.20 -18.06
CA ARG A 203 9.98 21.81 -16.72
C ARG A 203 10.74 20.97 -15.68
N GLY A 204 10.84 19.65 -15.88
CA GLY A 204 11.55 18.75 -14.97
C GLY A 204 13.05 18.61 -15.21
N SER A 205 13.58 19.13 -16.34
CA SER A 205 15.03 19.13 -16.64
C SER A 205 15.72 20.47 -16.37
N ALA A 206 15.02 21.44 -15.79
CA ALA A 206 15.54 22.78 -15.50
C ALA A 206 15.93 22.99 -14.03
N GLU A 207 15.91 21.94 -13.21
CA GLU A 207 16.53 21.86 -11.87
C GLU A 207 17.75 20.93 -11.90
#